data_AF-A0AAN0YRI0-F1
#
_entry.id   AF-A0AAN0YRI0-F1
#
_cell.length_a   1.000
_cell.length_b   1.000
_cell.length_c   1.000
_cell.angle_alpha   90.00
_cell.angle_beta   90.00
_cell.angle_gamma   90.00
#
_symmetry.space_group_name_H-M   'P 1'
#
loop_
_entity.id
_entity.type
_entity.pdbx_description
1 polymer ?
#
loop_
_entity_poly.entity_id
_entity_poly.type
_entity_poly.pdbx_seq_one_letter_code
_entity_poly.pdbx_strand_id
1 'polypeptide(L)' 'MNIGFGEIALIVFFALLIFGPKKLPELGQAAGKTLREFKNATRGIIDDEEQKAQK' A
#
# COMPACT_ATOMS: atom_id res chain seq x y z
N MET A 1 -0.49 -0.50 -29.62
CA MET A 1 -1.64 -0.96 -28.82
C MET A 1 -1.55 -0.24 -27.49
N ASN A 2 -2.21 0.91 -27.38
CA ASN A 2 -2.23 1.68 -26.13
C ASN A 2 -3.41 1.14 -25.34
N ILE A 3 -3.13 0.53 -24.18
CA ILE A 3 -4.19 0.17 -23.25
C ILE A 3 -4.76 1.49 -22.73
N GLY A 4 -5.95 1.84 -23.23
CA GLY A 4 -6.66 3.04 -22.85
C GLY A 4 -7.28 2.90 -21.46
N PHE A 5 -7.62 4.03 -20.84
CA PHE A 5 -8.32 4.06 -19.56
C PHE A 5 -9.60 3.18 -19.56
N GLY A 6 -10.29 3.09 -20.71
CA GLY A 6 -11.48 2.24 -20.87
C GLY A 6 -11.21 0.74 -20.74
N GLU A 7 -10.10 0.23 -21.28
CA GLU A 7 -9.75 -1.20 -21.19
C GLU A 7 -9.36 -1.56 -19.75
N ILE A 8 -8.61 -0.69 -19.07
CA ILE A 8 -8.27 -0.86 -17.65
C ILE A 8 -9.54 -0.87 -16.79
N ALA A 9 -10.45 0.08 -17.03
CA ALA A 9 -11.70 0.17 -16.28
C ALA A 9 -12.57 -1.10 -16.45
N LEU A 10 -12.59 -1.68 -17.65
CA LEU A 10 -13.34 -2.90 -17.95
C LEU A 10 -12.74 -4.13 -17.25
N ILE A 11 -11.41 -4.26 -17.22
CA ILE A 11 -10.73 -5.32 -16.46
C ILE A 11 -11.01 -5.17 -14.96
N VAL A 12 -10.89 -3.96 -14.43
CA VAL A 12 -11.19 -3.68 -13.01
C VAL A 12 -12.64 -4.00 -12.71
N PHE A 13 -13.59 -3.69 -13.60
CA PHE A 13 -14.99 -4.02 -13.41
C PHE A 13 -15.22 -5.53 -13.24
N PHE A 14 -14.65 -6.36 -14.11
CA PHE A 14 -14.74 -7.83 -13.96
C PHE A 14 -14.02 -8.32 -12.70
N ALA A 15 -12.86 -7.77 -12.37
CA ALA A 15 -12.16 -8.09 -11.13
C ALA A 15 -13.02 -7.75 -9.89
N LEU A 16 -13.74 -6.63 -9.92
CA LEU A 16 -14.67 -6.23 -8.86
C LEU A 16 -15.90 -7.11 -8.76
N LEU A 17 -16.37 -7.72 -9.85
CA LEU A 17 -17.45 -8.72 -9.78
C LEU A 17 -17.00 -9.98 -9.06
N ILE A 18 -15.74 -10.40 -9.25
CA ILE A 18 -15.18 -11.60 -8.61
C ILE A 18 -14.81 -11.32 -7.15
N PHE A 19 -14.06 -10.24 -6.90
CA PHE A 19 -13.52 -9.93 -5.57
C PHE A 19 -14.45 -9.05 -4.72
N GLY A 20 -15.37 -8.32 -5.35
CA GLY A 20 -16.26 -7.35 -4.71
C GLY A 20 -15.62 -5.95 -4.58
N PRO A 21 -16.40 -4.86 -4.74
CA PRO A 21 -15.90 -3.49 -4.63
C PRO A 21 -15.41 -3.11 -3.23
N LYS A 22 -15.85 -3.86 -2.20
CA LYS A 22 -15.42 -3.64 -0.81
C LYS A 22 -14.03 -4.21 -0.51
N LYS A 23 -13.54 -5.18 -1.30
CA LYS A 23 -12.26 -5.83 -1.01
C LYS A 23 -11.04 -4.99 -1.39
N LEU A 24 -11.12 -4.20 -2.46
CA LEU A 24 -10.04 -3.25 -2.79
C LEU A 24 -9.74 -2.24 -1.66
N PRO A 25 -10.73 -1.51 -1.10
CA PRO A 25 -10.47 -0.58 0.00
C PRO A 25 -10.08 -1.28 1.30
N GLU A 26 -10.60 -2.49 1.57
CA GLU A 26 -10.22 -3.31 2.72
C GLU A 26 -8.74 -3.71 2.65
N LEU A 27 -8.28 -4.20 1.49
CA LEU A 27 -6.87 -4.53 1.24
C LEU A 27 -5.98 -3.28 1.31
N GLY A 28 -6.43 -2.15 0.76
CA GLY A 28 -5.70 -0.88 0.85
C GLY A 28 -5.54 -0.39 2.30
N GLN A 29 -6.57 -0.53 3.13
CA GLN A 29 -6.50 -0.19 4.56
C GLN A 29 -5.53 -1.10 5.32
N ALA A 30 -5.58 -2.42 5.08
CA ALA A 30 -4.68 -3.38 5.71
C ALA A 30 -3.21 -3.16 5.29
N ALA A 31 -2.97 -2.99 3.99
CA ALA A 31 -1.65 -2.68 3.45
C ALA A 31 -1.14 -1.33 3.96
N GLY A 32 -1.99 -0.30 3.99
CA GLY A 32 -1.64 1.04 4.49
C GLY A 32 -1.28 1.03 5.97
N LYS A 33 -2.00 0.27 6.80
CA LYS A 33 -1.67 0.10 8.22
C LYS A 33 -0.29 -0.57 8.38
N THR A 34 -0.05 -1.64 7.64
CA THR A 34 1.23 -2.36 7.63
C THR A 34 2.38 -1.44 7.20
N LEU A 35 2.20 -0.68 6.12
CA LEU A 35 3.22 0.23 5.61
C LEU A 35 3.50 1.38 6.57
N ARG A 36 2.48 1.86 7.29
CA ARG A 36 2.61 2.89 8.34
C ARG A 36 3.41 2.37 9.53
N GLU A 37 3.10 1.16 10.00
CA GLU A 37 3.83 0.51 11.09
C GLU A 37 5.29 0.25 10.70
N PHE A 38 5.52 -0.26 9.49
CA PHE A 38 6.86 -0.47 8.94
C PHE A 38 7.67 0.84 8.90
N LYS A 39 7.08 1.93 8.37
CA LYS A 39 7.73 3.25 8.36
C LYS A 39 8.11 3.72 9.76
N ASN A 40 7.23 3.54 10.74
CA ASN A 40 7.48 3.98 12.11
C ASN A 40 8.60 3.17 12.77
N ALA A 41 8.62 1.84 12.57
CA ALA A 41 9.68 0.98 13.06
C ALA A 41 11.04 1.35 12.45
N THR A 42 11.10 1.57 11.13
CA THR A 42 12.33 1.98 10.45
C THR A 42 12.83 3.34 10.95
N ARG A 43 11.94 4.31 11.21
CA ARG A 43 12.32 5.61 11.78
C ARG A 43 12.94 5.47 13.18
N GLY A 44 12.34 4.67 14.06
CA GLY A 44 12.90 4.44 15.39
C GLY A 44 14.32 3.86 15.33
N ILE A 45 14.58 2.93 14.42
CA ILE A 45 15.92 2.35 14.23
C ILE A 45 16.93 3.40 13.74
N ILE A 46 16.54 4.26 12.79
CA ILE A 46 17.42 5.33 12.28
C ILE A 46 17.74 6.35 13.39
N ASP A 47 16.74 6.77 14.15
CA ASP A 47 16.93 7.73 15.25
C ASP A 47 17.81 7.15 16.37
N ASP A 48 17.70 5.83 16.64
CA ASP A 48 18.54 5.13 17.63
C ASP A 48 20.00 4.98 17.16
N GLU A 49 20.23 4.76 15.86
CA GLU A 49 21.56 4.70 15.24
C GLU A 49 22.25 6.08 15.27
N GLU A 50 21.54 7.17 14.96
CA GLU A 50 22.08 8.54 15.02
C GLU A 50 22.46 8.97 16.44
N GLN A 51 21.69 8.56 17.45
CA GLN A 51 22.00 8.86 18.85
C GLN A 51 23.20 8.07 19.39
N LYS A 52 23.45 6.85 18.88
CA LYS A 52 24.64 6.07 19.23
C LYS A 52 25.93 6.60 18.60
N ALA A 53 25.85 7.20 17.41
CA ALA A 53 27.03 7.74 16.71
C ALA A 53 27.54 9.07 17.31
N GLN A 54 26.72 9.76 18.11
CA GLN A 54 27.06 11.04 18.75
C GLN A 54 27.53 10.92 20.22
N LYS A 55 27.53 9.71 20.80
CA LYS A 55 28.11 9.41 22.12
C LYS A 55 29.47 8.74 21.99
#